data_AF-A0A560JDE6-F1
#
_entry.id   AF-A0A560JDE6-F1
#
_cell.length_a   1.000
_cell.length_b   1.000
_cell.length_c   1.000
_cell.angle_alpha   90.00
_cell.angle_beta   90.00
_cell.angle_gamma   90.00
#
_symmetry.space_group_name_H-M   'P 1'
#
loop_
_entity.id
_entity.type
_entity.pdbx_description
1 polymer ?
#
loop_
_entity_poly.entity_id
_entity_poly.type
_entity_poly.pdbx_seq_one_letter_code
_entity_poly.pdbx_strand_id
1 'polypeptide(L)'
;MKAAPGSFTEMAKSILRALQSCLLLCCMTLHAAAAEHIVFKYGHTADLRGLANVLTAFRSACLAEPVTASLPAQLLPDGYRIVTRAVHMWGKEDGSFPDTAILSKTGDEDGDIAGGYPIIDFMLPTAKLPDGACSVRWKRRWAQDYPDGASRLSLDMAASLAARVSYYLDATLTSKPNDIFAIAGSYSDLTTWRTGCRATKPCRFDVNARFDQEGVDLTVTSRGEVKK
;
A
#
# COMPACT_ATOMS: atom_id res chain seq x y z
N MET A 1 -49.49 17.07 62.91
CA MET A 1 -48.86 16.28 61.83
C MET A 1 -47.63 17.04 61.34
N LYS A 2 -46.43 16.49 61.55
CA LYS A 2 -45.13 17.11 61.23
C LYS A 2 -44.65 16.49 59.91
N ALA A 3 -44.50 17.30 58.86
CA ALA A 3 -43.92 16.86 57.59
C ALA A 3 -42.39 16.86 57.68
N ALA A 4 -41.77 15.76 57.23
CA ALA A 4 -40.32 15.61 57.16
C ALA A 4 -39.80 16.10 55.78
N PRO A 5 -38.75 16.94 55.72
CA PRO A 5 -38.14 17.35 54.47
C PRO A 5 -36.91 16.47 54.19
N GLY A 6 -37.03 15.54 53.24
CA GLY A 6 -35.90 14.73 52.80
C GLY A 6 -36.19 14.10 51.45
N SER A 7 -35.94 14.83 50.36
CA SER A 7 -36.07 14.25 49.01
C SER A 7 -35.28 14.95 47.91
N PHE A 8 -34.74 16.16 48.10
CA PHE A 8 -34.09 16.90 47.01
C PHE A 8 -32.58 16.66 46.89
N THR A 9 -31.90 16.31 47.98
CA THR A 9 -30.44 16.15 48.01
C THR A 9 -29.93 14.80 47.47
N GLU A 10 -30.75 13.75 47.47
CA GLU A 10 -30.36 12.45 46.91
C GLU A 10 -30.45 12.39 45.38
N MET A 11 -31.44 13.06 44.80
CA MET A 11 -31.67 13.04 43.35
C MET A 11 -30.53 13.73 42.58
N ALA A 12 -29.96 14.80 43.13
CA ALA A 12 -28.82 15.52 42.54
C ALA A 12 -27.52 14.69 42.54
N LYS A 13 -27.30 13.83 43.54
CA LYS A 13 -26.13 12.93 43.60
C LYS A 13 -26.21 11.80 42.58
N SER A 14 -27.41 11.34 42.23
CA SER A 14 -27.61 10.25 41.27
C SER A 14 -27.36 10.70 39.82
N ILE A 15 -27.75 11.93 39.47
CA ILE A 15 -27.53 12.49 38.12
C ILE A 15 -26.04 12.79 37.90
N LEU A 16 -25.33 13.28 38.92
CA LEU A 16 -23.90 13.57 38.83
C LEU A 16 -23.07 12.28 38.63
N ARG A 17 -23.46 11.16 39.27
CA ARG A 17 -22.82 9.84 39.09
C ARG A 17 -23.08 9.22 37.71
N ALA A 18 -24.26 9.47 37.13
CA ALA A 18 -24.59 9.00 35.78
C ALA A 18 -23.78 9.74 34.70
N LEU A 19 -23.58 11.06 34.86
CA LEU A 19 -22.75 11.87 33.94
C LEU A 19 -21.26 11.52 34.03
N GLN A 20 -20.73 11.24 35.22
CA GLN A 20 -19.34 10.77 35.38
C GLN A 20 -19.10 9.40 34.73
N SER A 21 -20.09 8.50 34.78
CA SER A 21 -19.97 7.17 34.15
C SER A 21 -20.06 7.24 32.62
N CYS A 22 -20.79 8.22 32.06
CA CYS A 22 -20.86 8.43 30.62
C CYS A 22 -19.56 9.07 30.05
N LEU A 23 -18.89 9.94 30.82
CA LEU A 23 -17.61 10.53 30.38
C LEU A 23 -16.44 9.52 30.38
N LEU A 24 -16.48 8.50 31.22
CA LEU A 24 -15.41 7.49 31.30
C LEU A 24 -15.51 6.38 30.23
N LEU A 25 -16.67 6.19 29.58
CA LEU A 25 -16.83 5.21 28.50
C LEU A 25 -16.51 5.74 27.09
N CYS A 26 -16.39 7.06 26.90
CA CYS A 26 -15.98 7.63 25.60
C CYS A 26 -14.46 7.57 25.36
N CYS A 27 -13.66 7.14 26.34
CA CYS A 27 -12.24 6.85 26.18
C CYS A 27 -11.99 5.38 25.79
N MET A 28 -12.88 4.78 24.99
CA MET A 28 -12.49 3.67 24.12
C MET A 28 -11.44 4.24 23.16
N THR A 29 -10.20 4.21 23.62
CA THR A 29 -9.03 4.34 22.77
C THR A 29 -9.27 3.41 21.60
N LEU A 30 -9.51 4.00 20.42
CA LEU A 30 -9.40 3.30 19.16
C LEU A 30 -7.92 2.90 19.08
N HIS A 31 -7.56 1.80 19.73
CA HIS A 31 -6.26 1.16 19.55
C HIS A 31 -6.29 0.70 18.11
N ALA A 32 -5.81 1.56 17.21
CA ALA A 32 -5.40 1.14 15.89
C ALA A 32 -4.43 -0.02 16.13
N ALA A 33 -4.84 -1.21 15.71
CA ALA A 33 -3.96 -2.37 15.76
C ALA A 33 -2.64 -1.98 15.09
N ALA A 34 -1.51 -2.35 15.70
CA ALA A 34 -0.23 -2.07 15.09
C ALA A 34 -0.20 -2.72 13.70
N ALA A 35 0.25 -1.96 12.70
CA ALA A 35 0.34 -2.47 11.35
C ALA A 35 1.24 -3.72 11.33
N GLU A 36 0.76 -4.80 10.72
CA GLU A 36 1.53 -6.03 10.60
C GLU A 36 2.66 -5.87 9.57
N HIS A 37 3.81 -6.49 9.86
CA HIS A 37 4.94 -6.52 8.95
C HIS A 37 4.54 -7.13 7.60
N ILE A 38 5.11 -6.62 6.52
CA ILE A 38 4.91 -7.20 5.19
C ILE A 38 5.67 -8.53 5.10
N VAL A 39 4.98 -9.59 4.71
CA VAL A 39 5.57 -10.92 4.50
C VAL A 39 5.45 -11.31 3.03
N PHE A 40 6.60 -11.51 2.38
CA PHE A 40 6.67 -12.05 1.01
C PHE A 40 6.65 -13.57 1.05
N LYS A 41 5.52 -14.17 0.68
CA LYS A 41 5.32 -15.62 0.72
C LYS A 41 6.00 -16.37 -0.42
N TYR A 42 6.31 -15.67 -1.51
CA TYR A 42 6.89 -16.27 -2.71
C TYR A 42 8.28 -15.71 -3.00
N GLY A 43 9.03 -16.42 -3.84
CA GLY A 43 10.25 -15.88 -4.44
C GLY A 43 9.95 -14.67 -5.35
N HIS A 44 10.97 -13.83 -5.55
CA HIS A 44 10.89 -12.60 -6.33
C HIS A 44 11.17 -12.83 -7.83
N THR A 45 10.51 -13.84 -8.40
CA THR A 45 10.66 -14.24 -9.80
C THR A 45 9.83 -13.36 -10.73
N ALA A 46 10.30 -13.17 -11.96
CA ALA A 46 9.62 -12.49 -13.06
C ALA A 46 8.39 -13.29 -13.52
N ASP A 47 7.36 -13.42 -12.69
CA ASP A 47 6.11 -14.10 -13.02
C ASP A 47 5.00 -13.73 -12.05
N LEU A 48 3.92 -14.52 -12.05
CA LEU A 48 2.75 -14.31 -11.20
C LEU A 48 3.05 -14.45 -9.69
N ARG A 49 4.15 -15.08 -9.29
CA ARG A 49 4.59 -15.14 -7.89
C ARG A 49 5.17 -13.80 -7.45
N GLY A 50 6.05 -13.22 -8.27
CA GLY A 50 6.55 -11.86 -8.07
C GLY A 50 5.41 -10.84 -8.04
N LEU A 51 4.47 -10.93 -8.98
CA LEU A 51 3.28 -10.08 -9.00
C LEU A 51 2.45 -10.21 -7.71
N ALA A 52 2.26 -11.42 -7.18
CA ALA A 52 1.53 -11.62 -5.94
C ALA A 52 2.22 -10.93 -4.74
N ASN A 53 3.55 -10.95 -4.69
CA ASN A 53 4.31 -10.20 -3.68
C ASN A 53 4.07 -8.69 -3.80
N VAL A 54 4.05 -8.14 -5.01
CA VAL A 54 3.79 -6.70 -5.26
C VAL A 54 2.39 -6.30 -4.79
N LEU A 55 1.37 -7.07 -5.17
CA LEU A 55 -0.02 -6.77 -4.80
C LEU A 55 -0.24 -6.92 -3.29
N THR A 56 0.43 -7.89 -2.65
CA THR A 56 0.41 -8.05 -1.19
C THR A 56 1.05 -6.84 -0.50
N ALA A 57 2.23 -6.43 -0.94
CA ALA A 57 2.89 -5.23 -0.41
C ALA A 57 2.04 -3.98 -0.60
N PHE A 58 1.42 -3.79 -1.77
CA PHE A 58 0.56 -2.65 -2.04
C PHE A 58 -0.67 -2.63 -1.13
N ARG A 59 -1.32 -3.78 -0.91
CA ARG A 59 -2.46 -3.90 0.01
C ARG A 59 -2.06 -3.47 1.42
N SER A 60 -0.97 -4.03 1.96
CA SER A 60 -0.52 -3.73 3.32
C SER A 60 -0.04 -2.29 3.47
N ALA A 61 0.79 -1.81 2.52
CA ALA A 61 1.43 -0.50 2.63
C ALA A 61 0.52 0.67 2.26
N CYS A 62 -0.30 0.52 1.22
CA CYS A 62 -0.97 1.65 0.58
C CYS A 62 -2.50 1.67 0.78
N LEU A 63 -3.11 0.55 1.18
CA LEU A 63 -4.57 0.44 1.34
C LEU A 63 -5.01 0.21 2.79
N ALA A 64 -4.28 -0.62 3.55
CA ALA A 64 -4.65 -0.99 4.90
C ALA A 64 -4.50 0.19 5.88
N GLU A 65 -3.38 0.92 5.80
CA GLU A 65 -2.99 1.91 6.81
C GLU A 65 -2.86 3.34 6.24
N PRO A 66 -2.98 4.38 7.10
CA PRO A 66 -2.57 5.73 6.75
C PRO A 66 -1.06 5.84 6.58
N VAL A 67 -0.62 6.52 5.53
CA VAL A 67 0.78 6.92 5.42
C VAL A 67 1.08 7.89 6.55
N THR A 68 1.92 7.45 7.48
CA THR A 68 2.41 8.24 8.62
C THR A 68 3.92 8.12 8.69
N ALA A 69 4.56 8.99 9.49
CA ALA A 69 6.01 8.95 9.68
C ALA A 69 6.49 7.61 10.30
N SER A 70 5.66 6.92 11.09
CA SER A 70 6.02 5.65 11.72
C SER A 70 5.66 4.41 10.88
N LEU A 71 4.78 4.53 9.90
CA LEU A 71 4.30 3.40 9.11
C LEU A 71 5.44 2.59 8.44
N PRO A 72 6.47 3.19 7.82
CA PRO A 72 7.55 2.44 7.19
C PRO A 72 8.26 1.47 8.14
N ALA A 73 8.46 1.86 9.40
CA ALA A 73 9.10 1.02 10.42
C ALA A 73 8.20 -0.13 10.89
N GLN A 74 6.88 0.07 10.90
CA GLN A 74 5.92 -0.96 11.30
C GLN A 74 5.74 -2.03 10.22
N LEU A 75 5.84 -1.63 8.95
CA LEU A 75 5.62 -2.54 7.81
C LEU A 75 6.88 -3.27 7.35
N LEU A 76 8.06 -2.95 7.91
CA LEU A 76 9.36 -3.34 7.38
C LEU A 76 9.45 -4.86 7.12
N PRO A 77 9.55 -5.30 5.84
CA PRO A 77 9.69 -6.71 5.53
C PRO A 77 11.03 -7.27 6.01
N ASP A 78 11.11 -8.60 6.16
CA ASP A 78 12.33 -9.25 6.61
C ASP A 78 13.54 -8.97 5.70
N GLY A 79 14.61 -8.48 6.33
CA GLY A 79 15.86 -8.11 5.67
C GLY A 79 15.75 -6.92 4.71
N TYR A 80 14.64 -6.19 4.73
CA TYR A 80 14.55 -4.87 4.14
C TYR A 80 15.09 -3.81 5.12
N ARG A 81 15.39 -2.64 4.58
CA ARG A 81 15.80 -1.45 5.32
C ARG A 81 15.04 -0.23 4.82
N ILE A 82 14.98 0.79 5.66
CA ILE A 82 14.41 2.09 5.30
C ILE A 82 15.54 2.99 4.80
N VAL A 83 15.40 3.56 3.61
CA VAL A 83 16.30 4.57 3.05
C VAL A 83 15.49 5.76 2.55
N THR A 84 16.13 6.91 2.38
CA THR A 84 15.51 8.04 1.67
C THR A 84 15.51 7.77 0.16
N ARG A 85 14.65 8.46 -0.58
CA ARG A 85 14.63 8.35 -2.05
C ARG A 85 15.95 8.79 -2.70
N ALA A 86 16.60 9.82 -2.14
CA ALA A 86 17.90 10.28 -2.62
C ALA A 86 18.98 9.21 -2.48
N VAL A 87 19.06 8.55 -1.31
CA VAL A 87 19.98 7.43 -1.09
C VAL A 87 19.67 6.26 -2.01
N HIS A 88 18.39 5.92 -2.18
CA HIS A 88 18.00 4.78 -3.03
C HIS A 88 18.38 4.97 -4.50
N MET A 89 18.17 6.18 -5.04
CA MET A 89 18.40 6.49 -6.45
C MET A 89 19.85 6.86 -6.77
N TRP A 90 20.56 7.49 -5.82
CA TRP A 90 21.89 8.08 -6.08
C TRP A 90 22.99 7.62 -5.13
N GLY A 91 22.67 6.75 -4.18
CA GLY A 91 23.63 6.21 -3.20
C GLY A 91 24.11 7.22 -2.16
N LYS A 92 23.53 8.42 -2.10
CA LYS A 92 23.93 9.48 -1.16
C LYS A 92 22.76 10.34 -0.73
N GLU A 93 22.85 10.86 0.48
CA GLU A 93 21.91 11.85 0.99
C GLU A 93 22.29 13.24 0.46
N ASP A 94 21.33 13.93 -0.13
CA ASP A 94 21.50 15.28 -0.65
C ASP A 94 20.38 16.24 -0.20
N GLY A 95 19.42 15.76 0.59
CA GLY A 95 18.28 16.54 1.07
C GLY A 95 17.22 16.84 -0.01
N SER A 96 17.29 16.23 -1.19
CA SER A 96 16.31 16.46 -2.27
C SER A 96 14.92 15.88 -1.97
N PHE A 97 14.83 14.90 -1.06
CA PHE A 97 13.58 14.21 -0.73
C PHE A 97 13.47 13.85 0.77
N PRO A 98 13.50 14.84 1.67
CA PRO A 98 13.55 14.58 3.11
C PRO A 98 12.27 13.91 3.63
N ASP A 99 11.15 14.16 2.96
CA ASP A 99 9.83 13.63 3.32
C ASP A 99 9.53 12.30 2.61
N THR A 100 10.55 11.47 2.37
CA THR A 100 10.38 10.16 1.73
C THR A 100 10.95 9.04 2.56
N ALA A 101 10.31 7.88 2.46
CA ALA A 101 10.82 6.64 3.02
C ALA A 101 10.62 5.53 1.99
N ILE A 102 11.70 4.81 1.69
CA ILE A 102 11.68 3.66 0.79
C ILE A 102 12.02 2.41 1.60
N LEU A 103 11.17 1.39 1.51
CA LEU A 103 11.52 0.04 1.94
C LEU A 103 12.23 -0.64 0.79
N SER A 104 13.53 -0.89 1.00
CA SER A 104 14.44 -1.46 0.01
C SER A 104 15.14 -2.69 0.59
N LYS A 105 15.36 -3.73 -0.21
CA LYS A 105 16.08 -4.92 0.24
C LYS A 105 17.58 -4.65 0.30
N THR A 106 18.12 -4.04 -0.75
CA THR A 106 19.57 -3.81 -0.88
C THR A 106 20.01 -2.45 -0.34
N GLY A 107 19.10 -1.48 -0.31
CA GLY A 107 19.35 -0.07 0.02
C GLY A 107 19.52 0.83 -1.21
N ASP A 108 19.52 0.26 -2.41
CA ASP A 108 19.75 0.94 -3.68
C ASP A 108 18.84 0.39 -4.79
N GLU A 109 18.52 1.22 -5.77
CA GLU A 109 17.57 0.88 -6.83
C GLU A 109 18.08 -0.24 -7.74
N ASP A 110 19.34 -0.18 -8.16
CA ASP A 110 19.91 -1.15 -9.08
C ASP A 110 19.96 -2.55 -8.47
N GLY A 111 20.34 -2.66 -7.19
CA GLY A 111 20.34 -3.89 -6.42
C GLY A 111 18.93 -4.48 -6.24
N ASP A 112 17.94 -3.64 -5.95
CA ASP A 112 16.54 -4.09 -5.83
C ASP A 112 16.00 -4.61 -7.16
N ILE A 113 16.27 -3.90 -8.26
CA ILE A 113 15.89 -4.32 -9.62
C ILE A 113 16.61 -5.62 -10.00
N ALA A 114 17.92 -5.70 -9.73
CA ALA A 114 18.71 -6.89 -10.02
C ALA A 114 18.26 -8.10 -9.20
N GLY A 115 17.72 -7.90 -7.99
CA GLY A 115 17.15 -8.95 -7.15
C GLY A 115 15.67 -9.23 -7.38
N GLY A 116 14.95 -8.39 -8.13
CA GLY A 116 13.50 -8.49 -8.33
C GLY A 116 12.68 -8.09 -7.12
N TYR A 117 13.27 -7.39 -6.15
CA TYR A 117 12.63 -7.04 -4.89
C TYR A 117 11.61 -5.92 -5.12
N PRO A 118 10.35 -6.06 -4.63
CA PRO A 118 9.41 -4.96 -4.62
C PRO A 118 9.97 -3.78 -3.82
N ILE A 119 9.92 -2.59 -4.42
CA ILE A 119 10.32 -1.32 -3.82
C ILE A 119 9.05 -0.62 -3.34
N ILE A 120 8.94 -0.34 -2.05
CA ILE A 120 7.78 0.34 -1.46
C ILE A 120 8.18 1.76 -1.15
N ASP A 121 7.53 2.72 -1.78
CA ASP A 121 7.89 4.13 -1.74
C ASP A 121 6.76 4.95 -1.11
N PHE A 122 7.10 5.61 -0.01
CA PHE A 122 6.24 6.53 0.72
C PHE A 122 6.69 7.98 0.50
N MET A 123 5.74 8.84 0.13
CA MET A 123 5.86 10.28 0.37
C MET A 123 5.13 10.57 1.69
N LEU A 124 5.88 10.96 2.70
CA LEU A 124 5.34 11.21 4.03
C LEU A 124 4.42 12.44 4.05
N PRO A 125 3.48 12.50 5.00
CA PRO A 125 2.61 13.66 5.15
C PRO A 125 3.38 14.97 5.32
N THR A 126 3.00 15.99 4.55
CA THR A 126 3.51 17.37 4.66
C THR A 126 2.36 18.37 4.67
N ALA A 127 2.65 19.64 4.91
CA ALA A 127 1.64 20.71 4.81
C ALA A 127 0.98 20.79 3.42
N LYS A 128 1.70 20.39 2.35
CA LYS A 128 1.18 20.39 0.97
C LYS A 128 0.52 19.07 0.57
N LEU A 129 0.88 17.98 1.25
CA LEU A 129 0.39 16.63 1.00
C LEU A 129 0.02 15.98 2.34
N PRO A 130 -1.10 16.37 2.98
CA PRO A 130 -1.43 15.97 4.35
C PRO A 130 -1.72 14.48 4.50
N ASP A 131 -2.10 13.81 3.41
CA ASP A 131 -2.40 12.38 3.40
C ASP A 131 -1.20 11.51 2.98
N GLY A 132 -0.07 12.15 2.62
CA GLY A 132 1.07 11.48 2.00
C GLY A 132 0.75 10.85 0.64
N ALA A 133 1.64 10.00 0.16
CA ALA A 133 1.41 9.11 -0.97
C ALA A 133 2.14 7.77 -0.76
N CYS A 134 1.65 6.72 -1.42
CA CYS A 134 2.24 5.38 -1.35
C CYS A 134 2.19 4.72 -2.72
N SER A 135 3.29 4.09 -3.11
CA SER A 135 3.39 3.27 -4.30
C SER A 135 4.26 2.05 -4.07
N VAL A 136 4.01 0.98 -4.83
CA VAL A 136 4.88 -0.19 -4.89
C VAL A 136 5.31 -0.39 -6.33
N ARG A 137 6.63 -0.45 -6.53
CA ARG A 137 7.25 -0.65 -7.83
C ARG A 137 7.99 -1.98 -7.86
N TRP A 138 7.97 -2.63 -9.02
CA TRP A 138 8.65 -3.89 -9.25
C TRP A 138 9.15 -3.95 -10.67
N LYS A 139 10.46 -4.20 -10.80
CA LYS A 139 11.10 -4.41 -12.08
C LYS A 139 11.98 -5.63 -12.00
N ARG A 140 11.87 -6.51 -12.99
CA ARG A 140 12.61 -7.78 -13.03
C ARG A 140 12.84 -8.20 -14.48
N ARG A 141 14.07 -8.58 -14.82
CA ARG A 141 14.41 -9.05 -16.17
C ARG A 141 14.12 -10.54 -16.32
N TRP A 142 13.64 -10.96 -17.49
CA TRP A 142 13.37 -12.39 -17.74
C TRP A 142 14.61 -13.25 -17.70
N ALA A 143 15.71 -12.78 -18.29
CA ALA A 143 16.96 -13.54 -18.43
C ALA A 143 17.56 -13.98 -17.08
N GLN A 144 17.13 -13.38 -15.97
CA GLN A 144 17.57 -13.75 -14.62
C GLN A 144 16.86 -14.99 -14.09
N ASP A 145 15.65 -15.27 -14.54
CA ASP A 145 14.81 -16.39 -14.08
C ASP A 145 14.56 -17.43 -15.18
N TYR A 146 14.66 -17.03 -16.44
CA TYR A 146 14.35 -17.82 -17.63
C TYR A 146 15.44 -17.66 -18.71
N PRO A 147 16.62 -18.30 -18.54
CA PRO A 147 17.74 -18.16 -19.47
C PRO A 147 17.42 -18.70 -20.87
N ASP A 148 16.52 -19.67 -20.99
CA ASP A 148 16.09 -20.27 -22.26
C ASP A 148 14.95 -19.48 -22.95
N GLY A 149 14.59 -18.32 -22.39
CA GLY A 149 13.64 -17.38 -22.96
C GLY A 149 12.29 -17.31 -22.26
N ALA A 150 11.58 -16.20 -22.52
CA ALA A 150 10.31 -15.84 -21.90
C ALA A 150 9.22 -15.55 -22.95
N SER A 151 9.29 -16.24 -24.10
CA SER A 151 8.56 -15.91 -25.33
C SER A 151 7.04 -15.74 -25.18
N ARG A 152 6.44 -16.37 -24.17
CA ARG A 152 4.99 -16.24 -23.85
C ARG A 152 4.70 -15.54 -22.53
N LEU A 153 5.69 -15.35 -21.66
CA LEU A 153 5.47 -14.81 -20.32
C LEU A 153 4.94 -13.37 -20.36
N SER A 154 5.41 -12.53 -21.29
CA SER A 154 4.94 -11.15 -21.39
C SER A 154 3.45 -11.08 -21.73
N LEU A 155 2.98 -11.94 -22.65
CA LEU A 155 1.56 -12.03 -23.00
C LEU A 155 0.74 -12.62 -21.85
N ASP A 156 1.21 -13.70 -21.23
CA ASP A 156 0.49 -14.36 -20.12
C ASP A 156 0.36 -13.42 -18.90
N MET A 157 1.40 -12.64 -18.60
CA MET A 157 1.39 -11.61 -17.56
C MET A 157 0.41 -10.49 -17.91
N ALA A 158 0.47 -9.96 -19.14
CA ALA A 158 -0.44 -8.91 -19.60
C ALA A 158 -1.91 -9.37 -19.56
N ALA A 159 -2.21 -10.55 -20.10
CA ALA A 159 -3.56 -11.11 -20.17
C ALA A 159 -4.15 -11.41 -18.78
N SER A 160 -3.32 -11.78 -17.81
CA SER A 160 -3.79 -12.13 -16.47
C SER A 160 -3.76 -10.95 -15.47
N LEU A 161 -3.10 -9.84 -15.79
CA LEU A 161 -2.88 -8.73 -14.86
C LEU A 161 -4.19 -8.22 -14.25
N ALA A 162 -5.19 -7.91 -15.07
CA ALA A 162 -6.46 -7.36 -14.60
C ALA A 162 -7.18 -8.32 -13.63
N ALA A 163 -7.23 -9.61 -13.96
CA ALA A 163 -7.83 -10.62 -13.10
C ALA A 163 -7.07 -10.75 -11.77
N ARG A 164 -5.73 -10.70 -11.81
CA ARG A 164 -4.87 -10.76 -10.62
C ARG A 164 -5.06 -9.54 -9.73
N VAL A 165 -5.08 -8.33 -10.30
CA VAL A 165 -5.34 -7.08 -9.57
C VAL A 165 -6.71 -7.13 -8.90
N SER A 166 -7.76 -7.51 -9.65
CA SER A 166 -9.10 -7.63 -9.10
C SER A 166 -9.17 -8.61 -7.94
N TYR A 167 -8.63 -9.82 -8.09
CA TYR A 167 -8.64 -10.85 -7.07
C TYR A 167 -7.82 -10.49 -5.82
N TYR A 168 -6.56 -10.06 -6.01
CA TYR A 168 -5.65 -9.79 -4.89
C TYR A 168 -5.87 -8.44 -4.23
N LEU A 169 -6.61 -7.51 -4.81
CA LEU A 169 -6.90 -6.21 -4.20
C LEU A 169 -8.40 -5.99 -3.96
N ASP A 170 -9.25 -6.99 -4.21
CA ASP A 170 -10.72 -6.85 -4.17
C ASP A 170 -11.19 -5.61 -4.94
N ALA A 171 -10.66 -5.45 -6.15
CA ALA A 171 -10.71 -4.20 -6.90
C ALA A 171 -11.57 -4.31 -8.16
N THR A 172 -12.28 -3.24 -8.45
CA THR A 172 -13.05 -3.03 -9.68
C THR A 172 -12.31 -2.10 -10.62
N LEU A 173 -12.11 -2.51 -11.87
CA LEU A 173 -11.54 -1.67 -12.92
C LEU A 173 -12.53 -0.54 -13.27
N THR A 174 -12.03 0.70 -13.35
CA THR A 174 -12.86 1.88 -13.65
C THR A 174 -12.43 2.63 -14.90
N SER A 175 -11.19 2.47 -15.35
CA SER A 175 -10.76 2.93 -16.68
C SER A 175 -11.20 1.96 -17.77
N LYS A 176 -11.22 2.43 -19.02
CA LYS A 176 -11.40 1.54 -20.17
C LYS A 176 -10.19 0.58 -20.24
N PRO A 177 -10.38 -0.75 -20.34
CA PRO A 177 -9.29 -1.67 -20.58
C PRO A 177 -8.70 -1.45 -21.97
N ASN A 178 -7.40 -1.67 -22.12
CA ASN A 178 -6.80 -1.80 -23.44
C ASN A 178 -7.26 -3.12 -24.08
N ASP A 179 -7.59 -3.09 -25.38
CA ASP A 179 -7.92 -4.30 -26.14
C ASP A 179 -6.61 -5.03 -26.50
N ILE A 180 -6.08 -5.80 -25.55
CA ILE A 180 -4.82 -6.54 -25.72
C ILE A 180 -5.13 -7.97 -26.18
N PHE A 181 -5.54 -8.12 -27.44
CA PHE A 181 -5.83 -9.43 -28.03
C PHE A 181 -4.87 -9.84 -29.16
N ALA A 182 -3.91 -8.98 -29.52
CA ALA A 182 -2.93 -9.24 -30.56
C ALA A 182 -1.54 -9.51 -29.98
N ILE A 183 -0.80 -10.41 -30.60
CA ILE A 183 0.61 -10.66 -30.28
C ILE A 183 1.41 -9.39 -30.61
N ALA A 184 2.13 -8.86 -29.60
CA ALA A 184 2.98 -7.69 -29.73
C ALA A 184 4.33 -7.91 -29.03
N GLY A 185 5.33 -7.11 -29.43
CA GLY A 185 6.66 -7.13 -28.79
C GLY A 185 6.68 -6.51 -27.39
N SER A 186 5.67 -5.71 -27.06
CA SER A 186 5.46 -5.14 -25.73
C SER A 186 3.97 -4.97 -25.44
N TYR A 187 3.62 -5.09 -24.17
CA TYR A 187 2.28 -4.88 -23.64
C TYR A 187 2.39 -3.85 -22.53
N SER A 188 1.77 -2.69 -22.71
CA SER A 188 1.76 -1.62 -21.72
C SER A 188 0.33 -1.22 -21.40
N ASP A 189 0.04 -1.00 -20.14
CA ASP A 189 -1.28 -0.57 -19.70
C ASP A 189 -1.18 0.41 -18.52
N LEU A 190 -2.06 1.42 -18.53
CA LEU A 190 -2.29 2.33 -17.43
C LEU A 190 -3.77 2.23 -17.07
N THR A 191 -4.06 1.50 -16.00
CA THR A 191 -5.43 1.25 -15.56
C THR A 191 -5.71 1.90 -14.23
N THR A 192 -6.93 2.40 -14.07
CA THR A 192 -7.42 3.01 -12.83
C THR A 192 -8.47 2.10 -12.19
N TRP A 193 -8.28 1.82 -10.91
CA TRP A 193 -9.04 0.86 -10.14
C TRP A 193 -9.65 1.50 -8.90
N ARG A 194 -10.73 0.88 -8.42
CA ARG A 194 -11.39 1.23 -7.16
C ARG A 194 -11.48 0.00 -6.26
N THR A 195 -11.18 0.17 -4.98
CA THR A 195 -11.30 -0.88 -3.96
C THR A 195 -11.71 -0.26 -2.62
N GLY A 196 -12.10 -1.09 -1.65
CA GLY A 196 -12.21 -0.67 -0.26
C GLY A 196 -10.82 -0.46 0.36
N CYS A 197 -10.64 0.66 1.04
CA CYS A 197 -9.51 0.91 1.93
C CYS A 197 -10.05 1.19 3.34
N ARG A 198 -9.19 1.70 4.24
CA ARG A 198 -9.48 2.16 5.61
C ARG A 198 -10.97 2.41 5.91
N ALA A 199 -11.45 1.77 6.99
CA ALA A 199 -12.85 1.89 7.44
C ALA A 199 -13.90 1.68 6.33
N THR A 200 -13.58 0.82 5.34
CA THR A 200 -14.42 0.50 4.18
C THR A 200 -14.70 1.66 3.21
N LYS A 201 -13.92 2.74 3.28
CA LYS A 201 -14.06 3.85 2.33
C LYS A 201 -13.57 3.43 0.94
N PRO A 202 -14.15 3.94 -0.14
CA PRO A 202 -13.64 3.71 -1.48
C PRO A 202 -12.32 4.46 -1.68
N CYS A 203 -11.26 3.74 -2.04
CA CYS A 203 -10.01 4.32 -2.53
C CYS A 203 -9.86 4.07 -4.02
N ARG A 204 -9.11 4.97 -4.68
CA ARG A 204 -8.68 4.83 -6.06
C ARG A 204 -7.19 4.54 -6.11
N PHE A 205 -6.76 3.75 -7.07
CA PHE A 205 -5.35 3.52 -7.36
C PHE A 205 -5.13 3.30 -8.85
N ASP A 206 -3.90 3.53 -9.31
CA ASP A 206 -3.49 3.26 -10.68
C ASP A 206 -2.51 2.11 -10.72
N VAL A 207 -2.58 1.32 -11.79
CA VAL A 207 -1.62 0.28 -12.14
C VAL A 207 -1.00 0.68 -13.48
N ASN A 208 0.29 0.99 -13.46
CA ASN A 208 1.09 1.21 -14.66
C ASN A 208 1.97 -0.02 -14.86
N ALA A 209 1.74 -0.77 -15.93
CA ALA A 209 2.44 -2.00 -16.21
C ALA A 209 3.02 -1.99 -17.61
N ARG A 210 4.21 -2.55 -17.77
CA ARG A 210 4.86 -2.86 -19.02
C ARG A 210 5.47 -4.25 -18.95
N PHE A 211 5.16 -5.08 -19.94
CA PHE A 211 5.72 -6.40 -20.15
C PHE A 211 6.27 -6.47 -21.57
N ASP A 212 7.57 -6.65 -21.74
CA ASP A 212 8.20 -6.72 -23.06
C ASP A 212 9.22 -7.86 -23.11
N GLN A 213 10.18 -7.83 -24.04
CA GLN A 213 11.21 -8.86 -24.16
C GLN A 213 12.31 -8.75 -23.09
N GLU A 214 12.41 -7.63 -22.37
CA GLU A 214 13.43 -7.45 -21.34
C GLU A 214 12.93 -7.97 -19.99
N GLY A 215 11.66 -7.71 -19.67
CA GLY A 215 11.14 -8.07 -18.36
C GLY A 215 9.75 -7.54 -18.04
N VAL A 216 9.54 -7.42 -16.73
CA VAL A 216 8.41 -6.74 -16.10
C VAL A 216 8.87 -5.38 -15.60
N ASP A 217 8.03 -4.36 -15.80
CA ASP A 217 8.07 -3.08 -15.10
C ASP A 217 6.64 -2.74 -14.65
N LEU A 218 6.41 -2.73 -13.34
CA LEU A 218 5.09 -2.56 -12.74
C LEU A 218 5.17 -1.53 -11.62
N THR A 219 4.25 -0.58 -11.62
CA THR A 219 4.03 0.34 -10.51
C THR A 219 2.55 0.38 -10.15
N VAL A 220 2.24 0.21 -8.86
CA VAL A 220 0.90 0.38 -8.31
C VAL A 220 0.91 1.57 -7.37
N THR A 221 0.09 2.59 -7.66
CA THR A 221 0.12 3.88 -6.94
C THR A 221 -1.24 4.21 -6.36
N SER A 222 -1.29 4.43 -5.05
CA SER A 222 -2.51 4.90 -4.38
C SER A 222 -2.81 6.34 -4.77
N ARG A 223 -4.09 6.61 -5.07
CA ARG A 223 -4.63 7.96 -5.34
C ARG A 223 -5.49 8.48 -4.18
N GLY A 224 -5.52 7.76 -3.06
CA GLY A 224 -6.26 8.13 -1.86
C GLY A 224 -7.77 7.84 -1.93
N GLU A 225 -8.48 8.35 -0.94
CA GLU A 225 -9.94 8.21 -0.82
C GLU A 225 -10.66 8.95 -1.95
N VAL A 226 -11.73 8.34 -2.47
CA VAL A 226 -12.62 8.99 -3.44
C VAL A 226 -13.51 9.99 -2.68
N LYS A 227 -13.27 11.28 -2.90
CA LYS A 227 -14.15 12.34 -2.37
C LYS A 227 -15.52 12.23 -3.05
N LYS A 228 -16.58 12.27 -2.25
CA LYS A 228 -17.97 12.32 -2.73
C LYS A 228 -18.27 13.67 -3.36
#